data_AF-A0A931D5M5-F1
#
_entry.id   AF-A0A931D5M5-F1
#
_cell.length_a   1.000
_cell.length_b   1.000
_cell.length_c   1.000
_cell.angle_alpha   90.00
_cell.angle_beta   90.00
_cell.angle_gamma   90.00
#
_symmetry.space_group_name_H-M   'P 1'
#
loop_
_entity.id
_entity.type
_entity.pdbx_description
1 polymer ?
#
loop_
_entity_poly.entity_id
_entity_poly.type
_entity_poly.pdbx_seq_one_letter_code
_entity_poly.pdbx_strand_id
1 'polypeptide(L)'
;MRTLISLIGKIFLRDEIYSTKKAITEIIHSKNYLMAQNELLLSALIAGEDRRYLKHAGYDPIAIVRAIRNKILHNRTEGASTIEQQLTRTITGKYERTATRKIKEIIISCALSATFKKQEIAYCYISTAYYGWGMNNIQQAYSRLKLNNSSLTQLQAAKLIARLRYPEPQKPQKSRKQKILLRARYIMDLQKNHSTKEDLGINNAAI
;
A
#
# COMPACT_ATOMS: atom_id res chain seq x y z
N MET A 1 -11.82 1.03 22.33
CA MET A 1 -10.58 1.49 21.67
C MET A 1 -10.79 2.33 20.40
N ARG A 2 -11.68 1.96 19.45
CA ARG A 2 -11.93 2.76 18.22
C ARG A 2 -12.35 4.21 18.48
N THR A 3 -13.06 4.47 19.57
CA THR A 3 -13.60 5.80 19.94
C THR A 3 -12.54 6.76 20.50
N LEU A 4 -11.61 6.29 21.32
CA LEU A 4 -10.63 7.15 22.00
C LEU A 4 -9.57 7.71 21.04
N ILE A 5 -9.01 6.86 20.16
CA ILE A 5 -8.03 7.28 19.14
C ILE A 5 -8.69 8.23 18.13
N SER A 6 -9.96 7.99 17.80
CA SER A 6 -10.75 8.89 16.94
C SER A 6 -10.96 10.26 17.60
N LEU A 7 -11.21 10.31 18.91
CA LEU A 7 -11.42 11.55 19.65
C LEU A 7 -10.13 12.38 19.75
N ILE A 8 -9.01 11.75 20.10
CA ILE A 8 -7.69 12.42 20.17
C ILE A 8 -7.27 12.95 18.80
N GLY A 9 -7.48 12.16 17.74
CA GLY A 9 -7.21 12.58 16.37
C GLY A 9 -8.03 13.78 15.92
N LYS A 10 -9.32 13.83 16.29
CA LYS A 10 -10.20 14.97 15.98
C LYS A 10 -9.79 16.26 16.68
N ILE A 11 -9.09 16.18 17.81
CA ILE A 11 -8.63 17.36 18.57
C ILE A 11 -7.26 17.82 18.06
N PHE A 12 -6.27 16.93 17.97
CA PHE A 12 -4.88 17.32 17.70
C PHE A 12 -4.44 17.21 16.24
N LEU A 13 -5.14 16.44 15.41
CA LEU A 13 -4.77 16.19 14.01
C LEU A 13 -5.92 16.50 13.05
N ARG A 14 -6.87 17.36 13.46
CA ARG A 14 -8.09 17.67 12.70
C ARG A 14 -7.78 18.09 11.26
N ASP A 15 -6.86 19.03 11.10
CA ASP A 15 -6.52 19.60 9.80
C ASP A 15 -5.75 18.61 8.93
N GLU A 16 -4.84 17.82 9.53
CA GLU A 16 -4.12 16.76 8.82
C GLU A 16 -5.08 15.65 8.35
N ILE A 17 -6.06 15.27 9.19
CA ILE A 17 -7.09 14.30 8.81
C ILE A 17 -7.98 14.87 7.70
N TYR A 18 -8.45 16.12 7.83
CA TYR A 18 -9.31 16.76 6.84
C TYR A 18 -8.62 16.89 5.48
N SER A 19 -7.39 17.41 5.46
CA SER A 19 -6.60 17.56 4.24
C SER A 19 -6.29 16.20 3.59
N THR A 20 -5.94 15.18 4.37
CA THR A 20 -5.69 13.83 3.84
C THR A 20 -6.95 13.21 3.25
N LYS A 21 -8.11 13.38 3.89
CA LYS A 21 -9.40 12.91 3.34
C LYS A 21 -9.75 13.64 2.04
N LYS A 22 -9.57 14.96 2.00
CA LYS A 22 -9.80 15.76 0.78
C LYS A 22 -8.93 15.27 -0.37
N ALA A 23 -7.63 15.04 -0.12
CA ALA A 23 -6.72 14.51 -1.12
C ALA A 23 -7.16 13.14 -1.66
N ILE A 24 -7.64 12.23 -0.80
CA ILE A 24 -8.15 10.92 -1.25
C ILE A 24 -9.39 11.09 -2.13
N THR A 25 -10.32 11.95 -1.76
CA THR A 25 -11.50 12.25 -2.60
C THR A 25 -11.09 12.76 -3.97
N GLU A 26 -10.08 13.64 -4.06
CA GLU A 26 -9.55 14.12 -5.34
C GLU A 26 -8.89 12.99 -6.15
N ILE A 27 -8.12 12.11 -5.49
CA ILE A 27 -7.47 10.97 -6.13
C ILE A 27 -8.50 10.01 -6.74
N ILE A 28 -9.58 9.70 -6.03
CA ILE A 28 -10.65 8.78 -6.50
C ILE A 28 -11.23 9.22 -7.85
N HIS A 29 -11.28 10.52 -8.13
CA HIS A 29 -11.81 11.07 -9.38
C HIS A 29 -10.73 11.27 -10.46
N SER A 30 -9.49 10.84 -10.22
CA SER A 30 -8.36 11.04 -11.13
C SER A 30 -8.20 9.92 -12.15
N LYS A 31 -7.60 10.23 -13.30
CA LYS A 31 -7.19 9.22 -14.31
C LYS A 31 -6.24 8.17 -13.72
N ASN A 32 -5.37 8.57 -12.79
CA ASN A 32 -4.46 7.65 -12.10
C ASN A 32 -5.21 6.58 -11.30
N TYR A 33 -6.33 6.95 -10.66
CA TYR A 33 -7.14 5.99 -9.92
C TYR A 33 -7.78 4.96 -10.87
N LEU A 34 -8.34 5.40 -11.99
CA LEU A 34 -8.89 4.49 -13.01
C LEU A 34 -7.83 3.51 -13.54
N MET A 35 -6.60 3.98 -13.78
CA MET A 35 -5.50 3.09 -14.19
C MET A 35 -5.09 2.10 -13.10
N ALA A 36 -5.23 2.47 -11.83
CA ALA A 36 -4.90 1.62 -10.69
C ALA A 36 -5.94 0.52 -10.43
N GLN A 37 -7.17 0.67 -10.94
CA GLN A 37 -8.27 -0.30 -10.82
C GLN A 37 -8.03 -1.55 -11.69
N ASN A 38 -7.02 -2.33 -11.30
CA ASN A 38 -6.68 -3.61 -11.90
C ASN A 38 -6.51 -4.66 -10.80
N GLU A 39 -7.24 -5.77 -10.90
CA GLU A 39 -7.26 -6.82 -9.87
C GLU A 39 -5.88 -7.45 -9.64
N LEU A 40 -5.06 -7.56 -10.68
CA LEU A 40 -3.69 -8.09 -10.55
C LEU A 40 -2.83 -7.17 -9.68
N LEU A 41 -3.01 -5.85 -9.79
CA LEU A 41 -2.32 -4.87 -8.95
C LEU A 41 -2.83 -4.92 -7.51
N LEU A 42 -4.15 -4.95 -7.32
CA LEU A 42 -4.76 -5.02 -5.99
C LEU A 42 -4.30 -6.29 -5.24
N SER A 43 -4.41 -7.44 -5.90
CA SER A 43 -4.00 -8.73 -5.34
C SER A 43 -2.50 -8.74 -5.02
N ALA A 44 -1.66 -8.23 -5.92
CA ALA A 44 -0.21 -8.16 -5.70
C ALA A 44 0.15 -7.23 -4.54
N LEU A 45 -0.54 -6.09 -4.41
CA LEU A 45 -0.37 -5.15 -3.31
C LEU A 45 -0.70 -5.79 -1.97
N ILE A 46 -1.88 -6.41 -1.85
CA ILE A 46 -2.32 -7.05 -0.60
C ILE A 46 -1.36 -8.18 -0.21
N ALA A 47 -1.05 -9.09 -1.15
CA ALA A 47 -0.14 -10.20 -0.87
C ALA A 47 1.27 -9.72 -0.49
N GLY A 48 1.78 -8.70 -1.19
CA GLY A 48 3.12 -8.18 -0.98
C GLY A 48 3.26 -7.37 0.30
N GLU A 49 2.39 -6.38 0.49
CA GLU A 49 2.58 -5.32 1.48
C GLU A 49 1.78 -5.54 2.77
N ASP A 50 0.60 -6.17 2.70
CA ASP A 50 -0.31 -6.26 3.83
C ASP A 50 -1.24 -7.48 3.76
N ARG A 51 -0.71 -8.67 4.09
CA ARG A 51 -1.46 -9.94 4.00
C ARG A 51 -2.71 -10.01 4.88
N ARG A 52 -2.83 -9.12 5.87
CA ARG A 52 -4.00 -9.04 6.76
C ARG A 52 -4.84 -7.80 6.47
N TYR A 53 -4.73 -7.25 5.26
CA TYR A 53 -5.34 -5.97 4.89
C TYR A 53 -6.81 -5.86 5.24
N LEU A 54 -7.59 -6.94 5.03
CA LEU A 54 -9.01 -6.97 5.31
C LEU A 54 -9.36 -7.22 6.79
N LYS A 55 -8.39 -7.56 7.63
CA LYS A 55 -8.57 -7.98 9.03
C LYS A 55 -8.22 -6.89 10.04
N HIS A 56 -7.97 -5.66 9.58
CA HIS A 56 -7.62 -4.51 10.43
C HIS A 56 -8.25 -3.21 9.94
N ALA A 57 -8.08 -2.11 10.67
CA ALA A 57 -8.69 -0.81 10.35
C ALA A 57 -7.68 0.35 10.47
N GLY A 58 -6.62 0.31 9.64
CA GLY A 58 -5.60 1.36 9.55
C GLY A 58 -4.31 1.09 10.34
N TYR A 59 -4.30 0.08 11.21
CA TYR A 59 -3.10 -0.45 11.82
C TYR A 59 -3.30 -1.92 12.20
N ASP A 60 -2.23 -2.71 12.18
CA ASP A 60 -2.29 -4.12 12.51
C ASP A 60 -1.47 -4.43 13.79
N PRO A 61 -2.13 -4.63 14.94
CA PRO A 61 -1.48 -5.05 16.19
C PRO A 61 -0.70 -6.37 16.06
N ILE A 62 -1.24 -7.35 15.33
CA ILE A 62 -0.61 -8.66 15.15
C ILE A 62 0.66 -8.53 14.31
N ALA A 63 0.63 -7.70 13.25
CA ALA A 63 1.82 -7.42 12.47
C ALA A 63 2.89 -6.68 13.27
N ILE A 64 2.50 -5.74 14.13
CA ILE A 64 3.40 -5.01 15.04
C ILE A 64 4.07 -5.99 16.02
N VAL A 65 3.29 -6.79 16.74
CA VAL A 65 3.81 -7.79 17.70
C VAL A 65 4.72 -8.79 16.99
N ARG A 66 4.33 -9.31 15.82
CA ARG A 66 5.15 -10.21 15.01
C ARG A 66 6.49 -9.56 14.62
N ALA A 67 6.47 -8.30 14.18
CA ALA A 67 7.69 -7.59 13.79
C ALA A 67 8.63 -7.36 14.97
N ILE A 68 8.09 -6.98 16.14
CA ILE A 68 8.85 -6.82 17.38
C ILE A 68 9.47 -8.16 17.80
N ARG A 69 8.67 -9.23 17.87
CA ARG A 69 9.14 -10.58 18.22
C ARG A 69 10.27 -11.04 17.29
N ASN A 70 10.12 -10.87 15.98
CA ASN A 70 11.12 -11.30 15.01
C ASN A 70 12.41 -10.46 15.10
N LYS A 71 12.31 -9.18 15.48
CA LYS A 71 13.48 -8.34 15.74
C LYS A 71 14.22 -8.77 17.02
N ILE A 72 13.51 -9.09 18.09
CA ILE A 72 14.10 -9.49 19.37
C ILE A 72 14.71 -10.90 19.28
N LEU A 73 13.95 -11.89 18.79
CA LEU A 73 14.36 -13.29 18.82
C LEU A 73 15.29 -13.69 17.67
N HIS A 74 15.20 -13.03 16.51
CA HIS A 74 15.91 -13.45 15.30
C HIS A 74 16.74 -12.34 14.66
N ASN A 75 16.85 -11.16 15.30
CA ASN A 75 17.47 -9.95 14.75
C ASN A 75 16.96 -9.57 13.33
N ARG A 76 15.74 -10.01 12.98
CA ARG A 76 15.18 -9.88 11.63
C ARG A 76 14.16 -8.75 11.58
N THR A 77 14.43 -7.74 10.76
CA THR A 77 13.51 -6.62 10.55
C THR A 77 12.41 -6.98 9.56
N GLU A 78 11.15 -6.79 9.96
CA GLU A 78 9.99 -7.02 9.10
C GLU A 78 9.07 -5.80 9.05
N GLY A 79 8.32 -5.69 7.96
CA GLY A 79 7.29 -4.66 7.81
C GLY A 79 6.11 -4.92 8.76
N ALA A 80 5.72 -3.87 9.47
CA ALA A 80 4.50 -3.80 10.29
C ALA A 80 3.54 -2.69 9.83
N SER A 81 3.87 -1.98 8.75
CA SER A 81 3.02 -0.88 8.27
C SER A 81 1.92 -1.41 7.34
N THR A 82 0.69 -0.95 7.55
CA THR A 82 -0.46 -1.31 6.70
C THR A 82 -0.54 -0.45 5.45
N ILE A 83 -1.34 -0.83 4.45
CA ILE A 83 -1.52 -0.03 3.23
C ILE A 83 -2.06 1.38 3.53
N GLU A 84 -2.97 1.55 4.50
CA GLU A 84 -3.47 2.87 4.91
C GLU A 84 -2.35 3.76 5.44
N GLN A 85 -1.41 3.17 6.18
CA GLN A 85 -0.24 3.87 6.70
C GLN A 85 0.72 4.28 5.59
N GLN A 86 0.88 3.41 4.59
CA GLN A 86 1.68 3.75 3.41
C GLN A 86 1.04 4.89 2.61
N LEU A 87 -0.28 4.85 2.38
CA LEU A 87 -1.03 5.93 1.72
C LEU A 87 -0.94 7.25 2.50
N THR A 88 -1.18 7.21 3.81
CA THR A 88 -1.08 8.39 4.69
C THR A 88 0.28 9.05 4.57
N ARG A 89 1.36 8.26 4.60
CA ARG A 89 2.72 8.77 4.44
C ARG A 89 2.95 9.38 3.05
N THR A 90 2.45 8.73 2.00
CA THR A 90 2.56 9.23 0.63
C THR A 90 1.88 10.59 0.46
N ILE A 91 0.65 10.75 0.97
CA ILE A 91 -0.11 12.00 0.86
C ILE A 91 0.50 13.12 1.71
N THR A 92 0.87 12.81 2.96
CA THR A 92 1.39 13.83 3.89
C THR A 92 2.82 14.26 3.57
N GLY A 93 3.57 13.46 2.79
CA GLY A 93 4.98 13.72 2.47
C GLY A 93 5.93 13.61 3.68
N LYS A 94 5.46 13.08 4.81
CA LYS A 94 6.23 12.99 6.06
C LYS A 94 7.00 11.67 6.13
N TYR A 95 8.31 11.71 5.91
CA TYR A 95 9.18 10.53 5.85
C TYR A 95 10.20 10.43 7.00
N GLU A 96 10.19 11.37 7.94
CA GLU A 96 11.10 11.41 9.08
C GLU A 96 10.97 10.17 9.98
N ARG A 97 12.07 9.54 10.38
CA ARG A 97 12.00 8.28 11.14
C ARG A 97 11.81 8.52 12.65
N THR A 98 10.70 9.15 13.03
CA THR A 98 10.35 9.44 14.43
C THR A 98 9.11 8.68 14.91
N ALA A 99 9.04 8.41 16.21
CA ALA A 99 7.87 7.79 16.85
C ALA A 99 6.63 8.68 16.73
N THR A 100 6.78 9.99 16.93
CA THR A 100 5.70 10.98 16.81
C THR A 100 5.05 10.94 15.44
N ARG A 101 5.84 10.96 14.36
CA ARG A 101 5.31 10.82 13.00
C ARG A 101 4.59 9.50 12.82
N LYS A 102 5.14 8.39 13.35
CA LYS A 102 4.50 7.06 13.24
C LYS A 102 3.15 7.00 13.97
N ILE A 103 3.02 7.64 15.13
CA ILE A 103 1.75 7.73 15.88
C ILE A 103 0.73 8.55 15.07
N LYS A 104 1.12 9.70 14.51
CA LYS A 104 0.25 10.49 13.63
C LYS A 104 -0.22 9.69 12.41
N GLU A 105 0.70 8.96 11.77
CA GLU A 105 0.40 8.07 10.65
C GLU A 105 -0.67 7.03 11.02
N ILE A 106 -0.57 6.40 12.20
CA ILE A 106 -1.57 5.44 12.72
C ILE A 106 -2.93 6.11 12.93
N ILE A 107 -2.97 7.28 13.57
CA ILE A 107 -4.22 7.99 13.87
C ILE A 107 -4.94 8.38 12.58
N ILE A 108 -4.23 8.97 11.62
CA ILE A 108 -4.79 9.36 10.32
C ILE A 108 -5.26 8.10 9.58
N SER A 109 -4.46 7.03 9.55
CA SER A 109 -4.83 5.76 8.89
C SER A 109 -6.11 5.15 9.45
N CYS A 110 -6.31 5.21 10.76
CA CYS A 110 -7.58 4.80 11.38
C CYS A 110 -8.75 5.66 10.90
N ALA A 111 -8.55 6.98 10.82
CA ALA A 111 -9.58 7.91 10.36
C ALA A 111 -9.93 7.70 8.87
N LEU A 112 -8.95 7.35 8.03
CA LEU A 112 -9.16 7.00 6.63
C LEU A 112 -9.94 5.69 6.49
N SER A 113 -9.53 4.64 7.22
CA SER A 113 -10.21 3.34 7.21
C SER A 113 -11.65 3.41 7.70
N ALA A 114 -12.02 4.45 8.46
CA ALA A 114 -13.40 4.68 8.91
C ALA A 114 -14.25 5.46 7.89
N THR A 115 -13.65 6.02 6.84
CA THR A 115 -14.33 6.90 5.86
C THR A 115 -14.37 6.27 4.47
N PHE A 116 -13.30 5.61 4.05
CA PHE A 116 -13.16 5.05 2.71
C PHE A 116 -13.17 3.52 2.74
N LYS A 117 -13.65 2.90 1.66
CA LYS A 117 -13.61 1.46 1.48
C LYS A 117 -12.16 0.99 1.33
N LYS A 118 -11.89 -0.25 1.75
CA LYS A 118 -10.56 -0.89 1.62
C LYS A 118 -10.03 -0.84 0.19
N GLN A 119 -10.86 -1.17 -0.80
CA GLN A 119 -10.44 -1.13 -2.20
C GLN A 119 -10.07 0.29 -2.66
N GLU A 120 -10.84 1.31 -2.27
CA GLU A 120 -10.54 2.71 -2.60
C GLU A 120 -9.19 3.13 -2.04
N ILE A 121 -8.89 2.79 -0.77
CA ILE A 121 -7.60 3.10 -0.16
C ILE A 121 -6.44 2.40 -0.89
N ALA A 122 -6.60 1.13 -1.24
CA ALA A 122 -5.58 0.38 -1.97
C ALA A 122 -5.32 0.98 -3.36
N TYR A 123 -6.36 1.32 -4.11
CA TYR A 123 -6.23 1.96 -5.43
C TYR A 123 -5.66 3.38 -5.34
N CYS A 124 -6.06 4.17 -4.33
CA CYS A 124 -5.44 5.47 -4.05
C CYS A 124 -3.93 5.32 -3.80
N TYR A 125 -3.52 4.29 -3.05
CA TYR A 125 -2.10 4.04 -2.82
C TYR A 125 -1.35 3.66 -4.10
N ILE A 126 -1.87 2.71 -4.88
CA ILE A 126 -1.29 2.32 -6.18
C ILE A 126 -1.17 3.53 -7.10
N SER A 127 -2.22 4.36 -7.14
CA SER A 127 -2.29 5.51 -8.04
C SER A 127 -1.22 6.58 -7.75
N THR A 128 -0.86 6.79 -6.48
CA THR A 128 -0.02 7.92 -6.02
C THR A 128 1.37 7.52 -5.54
N ALA A 129 1.66 6.23 -5.42
CA ALA A 129 2.94 5.79 -4.90
C ALA A 129 4.12 6.12 -5.83
N TYR A 130 5.31 6.24 -5.23
CA TYR A 130 6.57 6.38 -5.94
C TYR A 130 7.16 5.01 -6.30
N TYR A 131 7.41 4.80 -7.58
CA TYR A 131 7.96 3.54 -8.14
C TYR A 131 9.45 3.64 -8.52
N GLY A 132 10.08 4.82 -8.40
CA GLY A 132 11.48 5.05 -8.75
C GLY A 132 11.68 5.90 -10.01
N TRP A 133 12.83 6.57 -10.10
CA TRP A 133 13.31 7.31 -11.29
C TRP A 133 12.21 8.14 -12.01
N GLY A 134 11.60 9.06 -11.28
CA GLY A 134 10.57 9.97 -11.83
C GLY A 134 9.21 9.30 -12.08
N MET A 135 9.01 8.03 -11.68
CA MET A 135 7.69 7.40 -11.62
C MET A 135 7.03 7.76 -10.28
N ASN A 136 6.45 8.96 -10.19
CA ASN A 136 5.81 9.50 -8.99
C ASN A 136 4.32 9.14 -8.88
N ASN A 137 3.78 8.40 -9.85
CA ASN A 137 2.42 7.88 -9.87
C ASN A 137 2.33 6.70 -10.85
N ILE A 138 1.16 6.04 -10.87
CA ILE A 138 0.94 4.86 -11.70
C ILE A 138 1.03 5.15 -13.21
N GLN A 139 0.53 6.30 -13.67
CA GLN A 139 0.58 6.67 -15.09
C GLN A 139 2.03 6.81 -15.59
N GLN A 140 2.87 7.49 -14.81
CA GLN A 140 4.29 7.62 -15.12
C GLN A 140 4.99 6.27 -15.09
N ALA A 141 4.62 5.38 -14.16
CA ALA A 141 5.15 4.03 -14.11
C ALA A 141 4.77 3.20 -15.35
N TYR A 142 3.52 3.26 -15.77
CA TYR A 142 3.04 2.56 -16.98
C TYR A 142 3.74 3.06 -18.23
N SER A 143 3.80 4.37 -18.43
CA SER A 143 4.48 4.98 -19.57
C SER A 143 5.95 4.57 -19.62
N ARG A 144 6.65 4.70 -18.49
CA ARG A 144 8.07 4.39 -18.40
C ARG A 144 8.40 2.92 -18.62
N LEU A 145 7.58 2.03 -18.06
CA LEU A 145 7.77 0.57 -18.16
C LEU A 145 7.12 -0.02 -19.41
N LYS A 146 6.52 0.83 -20.26
CA LYS A 146 5.78 0.44 -21.47
C LYS A 146 4.72 -0.62 -21.18
N LEU A 147 3.97 -0.41 -20.10
CA LEU A 147 2.89 -1.31 -19.68
C LEU A 147 1.57 -0.88 -20.32
N ASN A 148 0.73 -1.86 -20.63
CA ASN A 148 -0.65 -1.66 -21.06
C ASN A 148 -1.56 -2.32 -20.03
N ASN A 149 -2.58 -1.58 -19.57
CA ASN A 149 -3.47 -2.06 -18.51
C ASN A 149 -4.31 -3.27 -18.95
N SER A 150 -4.77 -3.26 -20.20
CA SER A 150 -5.64 -4.31 -20.76
C SER A 150 -4.90 -5.62 -21.02
N SER A 151 -3.56 -5.59 -21.11
CA SER A 151 -2.71 -6.79 -21.32
C SER A 151 -1.66 -6.96 -20.22
N LEU A 152 -1.93 -6.39 -19.03
CA LEU A 152 -1.02 -6.49 -17.90
C LEU A 152 -0.92 -7.93 -17.41
N THR A 153 0.28 -8.49 -17.42
CA THR A 153 0.52 -9.84 -16.88
C THR A 153 0.69 -9.83 -15.36
N GLN A 154 0.43 -10.97 -14.72
CA GLN A 154 0.63 -11.13 -13.27
C GLN A 154 2.08 -10.79 -12.84
N LEU A 155 3.08 -11.19 -13.64
CA LEU A 155 4.48 -10.86 -13.37
C LEU A 155 4.77 -9.36 -13.50
N GLN A 156 4.16 -8.66 -14.47
CA GLN A 156 4.30 -7.21 -14.61
C GLN A 156 3.65 -6.48 -13.43
N ALA A 157 2.44 -6.87 -13.03
CA ALA A 157 1.77 -6.34 -11.85
C ALA A 157 2.62 -6.55 -10.58
N ALA A 158 3.10 -7.77 -10.35
CA ALA A 158 3.95 -8.08 -9.19
C ALA A 158 5.28 -7.33 -9.22
N LYS A 159 5.90 -7.13 -10.41
CA LYS A 159 7.10 -6.29 -10.58
C LYS A 159 6.83 -4.81 -10.31
N LEU A 160 5.63 -4.32 -10.63
CA LEU A 160 5.25 -2.94 -10.37
C LEU A 160 5.08 -2.72 -8.86
N ILE A 161 4.34 -3.59 -8.18
CA ILE A 161 4.20 -3.55 -6.71
C ILE A 161 5.54 -3.76 -6.00
N ALA A 162 6.40 -4.65 -6.49
CA ALA A 162 7.73 -4.86 -5.91
C ALA A 162 8.60 -3.58 -5.89
N ARG A 163 8.34 -2.62 -6.77
CA ARG A 163 9.04 -1.32 -6.79
C ARG A 163 8.65 -0.40 -5.63
N LEU A 164 7.50 -0.60 -4.99
CA LEU A 164 7.14 0.17 -3.79
C LEU A 164 8.18 -0.02 -2.68
N ARG A 165 8.65 -1.26 -2.51
CA ARG A 165 9.75 -1.60 -1.60
C ARG A 165 11.14 -1.33 -2.19
N TYR A 166 11.29 -1.52 -3.49
CA TYR A 166 12.56 -1.40 -4.20
C TYR A 166 12.46 -0.42 -5.36
N PRO A 167 12.30 0.90 -5.08
CA PRO A 167 12.16 1.89 -6.14
C PRO A 167 13.40 1.87 -7.04
N GLU A 168 13.18 2.01 -8.34
CA GLU A 168 14.25 2.02 -9.33
C GLU A 168 15.09 3.31 -9.22
N PRO A 169 16.43 3.22 -9.04
CA PRO A 169 17.30 4.39 -9.02
C PRO A 169 17.42 5.01 -10.41
N GLN A 170 17.83 6.28 -10.47
CA GLN A 170 18.02 7.00 -11.74
C GLN A 170 18.98 6.30 -12.68
N LYS A 171 20.12 5.83 -12.17
CA LYS A 171 21.07 5.01 -12.92
C LYS A 171 20.66 3.54 -12.77
N PRO A 172 20.21 2.84 -13.84
CA PRO A 172 19.74 1.47 -13.72
C PRO A 172 20.83 0.53 -13.21
N GLN A 173 20.49 -0.31 -12.23
CA GLN A 173 21.41 -1.28 -11.64
C GLN A 173 20.88 -2.70 -11.82
N LYS A 174 21.73 -3.63 -12.29
CA LYS A 174 21.38 -5.05 -12.44
C LYS A 174 20.89 -5.65 -11.11
N SER A 175 21.58 -5.35 -10.01
CA SER A 175 21.21 -5.80 -8.67
C SER A 175 19.83 -5.31 -8.23
N ARG A 176 19.42 -4.08 -8.59
CA ARG A 176 18.08 -3.57 -8.31
C ARG A 176 17.02 -4.32 -9.09
N LYS A 177 17.24 -4.54 -10.39
CA LYS A 177 16.32 -5.31 -11.24
C LYS A 177 16.14 -6.74 -10.72
N GLN A 178 17.21 -7.36 -10.23
CA GLN A 178 17.16 -8.68 -9.61
C GLN A 178 16.34 -8.67 -8.30
N LYS A 179 16.54 -7.69 -7.41
CA LYS A 179 15.73 -7.54 -6.19
C LYS A 179 14.23 -7.39 -6.50
N ILE A 180 13.89 -6.57 -7.50
CA ILE A 180 12.51 -6.39 -7.97
C ILE A 180 11.95 -7.73 -8.48
N LEU A 181 12.70 -8.46 -9.31
CA LEU A 181 12.25 -9.74 -9.87
C LEU A 181 12.04 -10.81 -8.78
N LEU A 182 12.99 -10.95 -7.85
CA LEU A 182 12.88 -11.90 -6.74
C LEU A 182 11.68 -11.59 -5.86
N ARG A 183 11.47 -10.30 -5.54
CA ARG A 183 10.30 -9.86 -4.79
C ARG A 183 9.00 -10.11 -5.54
N ALA A 184 8.95 -9.86 -6.85
CA ALA A 184 7.78 -10.13 -7.68
C ALA A 184 7.42 -11.64 -7.67
N ARG A 185 8.41 -12.52 -7.83
CA ARG A 185 8.21 -13.97 -7.74
C ARG A 185 7.67 -14.40 -6.38
N TYR A 186 8.23 -13.85 -5.30
CA TYR A 186 7.72 -14.09 -3.95
C TYR A 186 6.27 -13.61 -3.76
N ILE A 187 5.91 -12.44 -4.31
CA ILE A 187 4.51 -11.97 -4.30
C ILE A 187 3.60 -12.95 -5.05
N MET A 188 4.01 -13.41 -6.22
CA MET A 188 3.22 -14.38 -7.00
C MET A 188 3.06 -15.72 -6.27
N ASP A 189 4.09 -16.18 -5.55
CA ASP A 189 4.02 -17.38 -4.72
C ASP A 189 3.01 -17.20 -3.57
N LEU A 190 3.06 -16.05 -2.89
CA LEU A 190 2.05 -15.71 -1.88
C LEU A 190 0.63 -15.70 -2.46
N GLN A 191 0.43 -15.14 -3.66
CA GLN A 191 -0.88 -15.13 -4.31
C GLN A 191 -1.41 -16.55 -4.54
N LYS A 192 -0.57 -17.47 -5.03
CA LYS A 192 -0.96 -18.88 -5.24
C LYS A 192 -1.36 -19.56 -3.93
N ASN A 193 -0.59 -19.34 -2.87
CA ASN A 193 -0.83 -19.95 -1.56
C ASN A 193 -2.04 -19.35 -0.82
N HIS A 194 -2.48 -18.14 -1.20
CA HIS A 194 -3.66 -17.47 -0.64
C HIS A 194 -4.94 -17.66 -1.47
N SER A 195 -4.85 -18.08 -2.74
CA SER A 195 -6.00 -18.37 -3.60
C SER A 195 -6.79 -19.64 -3.21
N THR A 196 -6.40 -20.36 -2.15
CA THR A 196 -7.05 -21.61 -1.74
C THR A 196 -7.97 -21.53 -0.52
N LYS A 197 -8.45 -20.35 -0.07
CA LYS A 197 -9.64 -20.23 0.82
C LYS A 197 -10.06 -18.77 1.05
N GLU A 198 -11.22 -18.39 0.52
CA GLU A 198 -12.22 -17.43 1.04
C GLU A 198 -11.88 -15.94 1.29
N ASP A 199 -10.63 -15.50 1.31
CA ASP A 199 -10.28 -14.17 1.88
C ASP A 199 -10.32 -12.97 0.91
N LEU A 200 -10.67 -13.10 -0.38
CA LEU A 200 -10.65 -11.95 -1.30
C LEU A 200 -11.95 -11.13 -1.35
N GLY A 201 -13.08 -11.64 -0.84
CA GLY A 201 -14.34 -10.89 -0.82
C GLY A 201 -14.79 -10.32 -2.17
N ILE A 202 -14.25 -10.88 -3.28
CA ILE A 202 -14.69 -10.62 -4.63
C ILE A 202 -15.93 -11.48 -4.79
N ASN A 203 -17.09 -10.95 -4.39
CA ASN A 203 -18.35 -11.53 -4.82
C ASN A 203 -18.40 -11.42 -6.34
N ASN A 204 -18.56 -12.57 -7.00
CA ASN A 204 -19.10 -12.65 -8.35
C ASN A 204 -20.48 -11.98 -8.33
N ALA A 205 -20.51 -10.67 -8.57
CA ALA A 205 -21.73 -9.89 -8.68
C ALA A 205 -21.55 -8.85 -9.78
N ALA A 206 -21.48 -9.34 -11.02
CA ALA A 206 -22.19 -8.80 -12.16
C ALA A 206 -21.94 -9.72 -13.36
N ILE A 207 -23.03 -10.06 -14.03
CA ILE A 207 -23.15 -10.78 -15.29
C ILE A 207 -22.27 -10.14 -16.36
#